data_AF-A0A2G9UUB9-F1
#
_entry.id   AF-A0A2G9UUB9-F1
#
_cell.length_a   1.000
_cell.length_b   1.000
_cell.length_c   1.000
_cell.angle_alpha   90.00
_cell.angle_beta   90.00
_cell.angle_gamma   90.00
#
_symmetry.space_group_name_H-M   'P 1'
#
loop_
_entity.id
_entity.type
_entity.pdbx_description
1 polymer ?
#
loop_
_entity_poly.entity_id
_entity_poly.type
_entity_poly.pdbx_seq_one_letter_code
_entity_poly.pdbx_strand_id
1 'polypeptide(L)'
;MRKHKIDGTDPKDVEDDGKPLPFSFPDDEGSNNSGFYELKAVITHKGRSSNSGHYVAWVRLGEDDWAMCDDDHVSPVTSDQVLRLSGGGDWHCAYVLLYGPRIVKEYPELKEEKENMVEQTKEMETMQTN
;
A
#
# COMPACT_ATOMS: atom_id res chain seq x y z
N MET A 1 1.74 -6.09 5.81
CA MET A 1 2.48 -5.02 6.53
C MET A 1 2.84 -5.56 7.89
N ARG A 2 4.15 -5.72 8.17
CA ARG A 2 4.60 -5.84 9.55
C ARG A 2 4.73 -4.43 10.10
N LYS A 3 4.17 -4.24 11.27
CA LYS A 3 3.94 -2.95 11.91
C LYS A 3 4.22 -3.23 13.38
N HIS A 4 5.38 -2.81 13.87
CA HIS A 4 5.72 -2.99 15.29
C HIS A 4 5.08 -1.85 16.07
N LYS A 5 4.14 -2.21 16.97
CA LYS A 5 3.53 -1.24 17.87
C LYS A 5 4.49 -1.02 19.03
N ILE A 6 5.02 0.19 19.16
CA ILE A 6 5.78 0.58 20.35
C ILE A 6 4.74 0.87 21.44
N ASP A 7 4.85 0.19 22.58
CA ASP A 7 3.85 0.27 23.63
C ASP A 7 3.71 1.72 24.14
N GLY A 8 2.50 2.27 24.10
CA GLY A 8 2.20 3.65 24.50
C GLY A 8 2.36 4.76 23.46
N THR A 9 2.63 4.46 22.18
CA THR A 9 2.77 5.48 21.12
C THR A 9 1.52 5.66 20.25
N ASP A 10 1.38 6.85 19.64
CA ASP A 10 0.28 7.21 18.75
C ASP A 10 0.21 6.23 17.56
N PRO A 11 -0.97 5.92 16.97
CA PRO A 11 -1.09 4.99 15.84
C PRO A 11 -0.26 5.36 14.60
N LYS A 12 0.33 6.56 14.57
CA LYS A 12 1.18 7.08 13.50
C LYS A 12 2.67 6.72 13.68
N ASP A 13 3.09 6.28 14.86
CA ASP A 13 4.50 6.01 15.19
C ASP A 13 4.89 4.53 14.98
N VAL A 14 4.17 3.85 14.09
CA VAL A 14 4.40 2.44 13.79
C VAL A 14 5.55 2.34 12.79
N GLU A 15 6.72 1.89 13.25
CA GLU A 15 7.85 1.61 12.36
C GLU A 15 7.59 0.34 11.53
N ASP A 16 7.74 0.46 10.21
CA ASP A 16 7.70 -0.64 9.23
C ASP A 16 9.14 -1.07 8.94
N ASP A 17 9.55 -2.19 9.53
CA ASP A 17 10.89 -2.78 9.43
C ASP A 17 11.11 -3.58 8.13
N GLY A 18 10.15 -3.55 7.20
CA GLY A 18 10.21 -4.28 5.95
C GLY A 18 11.21 -3.68 4.96
N LYS A 19 12.11 -4.52 4.45
CA LYS A 19 13.05 -4.14 3.39
C LYS A 19 12.38 -4.33 2.02
N PRO A 20 12.33 -3.30 1.17
CA PRO A 20 11.71 -3.41 -0.15
C PRO A 20 12.54 -4.34 -1.05
N LEU A 21 11.86 -5.27 -1.72
CA LEU A 21 12.45 -6.13 -2.74
C LEU A 21 12.36 -5.47 -4.13
N PRO A 22 13.31 -5.74 -5.03
CA PRO A 22 13.24 -5.27 -6.41
C PRO A 22 12.03 -5.89 -7.13
N PHE A 23 11.25 -5.06 -7.83
CA PHE A 23 10.05 -5.49 -8.54
C PHE A 23 10.31 -5.94 -9.98
N SER A 24 11.47 -5.60 -10.57
CA SER A 24 11.86 -6.00 -11.92
C SER A 24 12.92 -7.09 -11.91
N PHE A 25 12.98 -7.88 -12.98
CA PHE A 25 14.11 -8.80 -13.20
C PHE A 25 15.39 -8.02 -13.58
N PRO A 26 16.59 -8.53 -13.22
CA PRO A 26 17.85 -7.86 -13.54
C PRO A 26 18.09 -7.62 -15.05
N ASP A 27 17.49 -8.45 -15.90
CA ASP A 27 17.60 -8.44 -17.36
C ASP A 27 16.36 -7.87 -18.08
N ASP A 28 15.31 -7.48 -17.35
CA ASP A 28 14.07 -6.94 -17.91
C ASP A 28 13.56 -5.77 -17.04
N GLU A 29 14.13 -4.58 -17.24
CA GLU A 29 13.79 -3.37 -16.50
C GLU A 29 12.36 -2.91 -16.85
N GLY A 30 11.53 -2.67 -15.82
CA GLY A 30 10.12 -2.34 -15.99
C GLY A 30 9.17 -3.55 -15.96
N SER A 31 9.71 -4.77 -15.93
CA SER A 31 8.93 -5.97 -15.60
C SER A 31 8.38 -5.94 -14.17
N ASN A 32 7.37 -6.77 -13.91
CA ASN A 32 6.85 -7.01 -12.56
C ASN A 32 6.96 -8.50 -12.22
N ASN A 33 7.98 -8.85 -11.42
CA ASN A 33 8.29 -10.22 -11.01
C ASN A 33 7.32 -10.78 -9.94
N SER A 34 6.62 -9.90 -9.21
CA SER A 34 5.72 -10.29 -8.13
C SER A 34 4.30 -10.60 -8.62
N GLY A 35 3.94 -10.10 -9.81
CA GLY A 35 2.58 -10.15 -10.35
C GLY A 35 1.56 -9.27 -9.62
N PHE A 36 1.95 -8.60 -8.52
CA PHE A 36 1.07 -7.72 -7.77
C PHE A 36 1.16 -6.28 -8.28
N TYR A 37 0.00 -5.66 -8.43
CA TYR A 37 -0.13 -4.29 -8.88
C TYR A 37 -0.94 -3.47 -7.89
N GLU A 38 -0.63 -2.18 -7.82
CA GLU A 38 -1.40 -1.19 -7.08
C GLU A 38 -1.87 -0.11 -8.03
N LEU A 39 -3.11 0.32 -7.86
CA LEU A 39 -3.67 1.44 -8.60
C LEU A 39 -2.89 2.71 -8.22
N LYS A 40 -2.38 3.43 -9.22
CA LYS A 40 -1.63 4.68 -9.07
C LYS A 40 -2.40 5.88 -9.60
N ALA A 41 -3.15 5.71 -10.68
CA ALA A 41 -4.02 6.76 -11.19
C ALA A 41 -5.23 6.20 -11.93
N VAL A 42 -6.28 7.01 -12.04
CA VAL A 42 -7.49 6.74 -12.82
C VAL A 42 -7.78 7.95 -13.69
N ILE A 43 -8.05 7.72 -14.97
CA ILE A 43 -8.69 8.72 -15.83
C ILE A 43 -10.16 8.35 -15.92
N THR A 44 -11.01 9.32 -15.62
CA THR A 44 -12.46 9.17 -15.70
C THR A 44 -13.02 9.99 -16.84
N HIS A 45 -14.11 9.52 -17.43
CA HIS A 45 -14.96 10.30 -18.30
C HIS A 45 -16.28 10.62 -17.58
N LYS A 46 -16.70 11.88 -17.65
CA LYS A 46 -17.96 12.38 -17.12
C LYS A 46 -18.84 12.81 -18.29
N GLY A 47 -19.88 12.05 -18.56
CA GLY A 47 -20.86 12.37 -19.61
C GLY A 47 -21.60 11.12 -20.10
N ARG A 48 -22.79 11.31 -20.66
CA ARG A 48 -23.60 10.22 -21.24
C ARG A 48 -23.27 9.94 -22.71
N SER A 49 -22.63 10.89 -23.38
CA SER A 49 -22.29 10.79 -24.79
C SER A 49 -20.84 10.39 -24.96
N SER A 50 -20.53 9.68 -26.04
CA SER A 50 -19.16 9.40 -26.46
C SER A 50 -18.51 10.57 -27.22
N ASN A 51 -19.32 11.50 -27.74
CA ASN A 51 -18.84 12.65 -28.52
C ASN A 51 -18.68 13.94 -27.70
N SER A 52 -18.97 13.89 -26.41
CA SER A 52 -18.88 15.01 -25.48
C SER A 52 -18.59 14.50 -24.08
N GLY A 53 -18.39 15.41 -23.13
CA GLY A 53 -18.10 15.07 -21.74
C GLY A 53 -16.82 15.74 -21.26
N HIS A 54 -16.35 15.30 -20.10
CA HIS A 54 -15.22 15.89 -19.41
C HIS A 54 -14.30 14.82 -18.83
N TYR A 55 -12.99 14.97 -19.01
CA TYR A 55 -12.02 14.03 -18.46
C TYR A 55 -11.41 14.59 -17.18
N VAL A 56 -11.36 13.76 -16.15
CA VAL A 56 -10.76 14.13 -14.85
C VAL A 56 -9.80 13.03 -14.43
N ALA A 57 -8.61 13.44 -14.01
CA ALA A 57 -7.56 12.55 -13.52
C ALA A 57 -7.65 12.43 -11.99
N TRP A 58 -7.42 11.22 -11.49
CA TRP A 58 -7.40 10.89 -10.07
C TRP A 58 -6.06 10.23 -9.78
N VAL A 59 -5.22 10.83 -8.93
CA VAL A 59 -3.84 10.41 -8.72
C VAL A 59 -3.61 10.06 -7.26
N ARG A 60 -2.99 8.92 -7.00
CA ARG A 60 -2.65 8.47 -5.65
C ARG A 60 -1.41 9.21 -5.16
N LEU A 61 -1.52 9.86 -4.00
CA LEU A 61 -0.42 10.57 -3.33
C LEU A 61 0.15 9.76 -2.15
N GLY A 62 -0.69 8.98 -1.48
CA GLY A 62 -0.34 8.16 -0.32
C GLY A 62 -1.14 6.86 -0.26
N GLU A 63 -1.09 6.15 0.88
CA GLU A 63 -1.84 4.89 1.03
C GLU A 63 -3.35 5.12 0.87
N ASP A 64 -3.89 6.15 1.55
CA ASP A 64 -5.29 6.54 1.48
C ASP A 64 -5.54 7.97 0.96
N ASP A 65 -4.47 8.68 0.60
CA ASP A 65 -4.53 10.04 0.09
C ASP A 65 -4.52 10.06 -1.43
N TRP A 66 -5.54 10.67 -2.02
CA TRP A 66 -5.68 10.86 -3.45
C TRP A 66 -5.93 12.32 -3.79
N ALA A 67 -5.64 12.70 -5.03
CA ALA A 67 -5.99 13.99 -5.59
C ALA A 67 -6.87 13.80 -6.83
N MET A 68 -7.97 14.55 -6.89
CA MET A 68 -8.77 14.75 -8.10
C MET A 68 -8.25 16.01 -8.80
N CYS A 69 -7.72 15.83 -10.00
CA CYS A 69 -7.21 16.88 -10.87
C CYS A 69 -8.22 17.15 -11.99
N ASP A 70 -9.03 18.18 -11.80
CA ASP A 70 -10.07 18.65 -12.71
C ASP A 70 -9.60 19.95 -13.37
N ASP A 71 -8.97 19.84 -14.54
CA ASP A 71 -8.28 20.95 -15.23
C ASP A 71 -7.31 21.74 -14.32
N ASP A 72 -7.62 23.00 -14.01
CA ASP A 72 -6.85 23.88 -13.13
C ASP A 72 -7.20 23.71 -11.64
N HIS A 73 -8.23 22.94 -11.32
CA HIS A 73 -8.69 22.69 -9.97
C HIS A 73 -8.22 21.33 -9.44
N VAL A 74 -7.40 21.36 -8.39
CA VAL A 74 -6.92 20.15 -7.70
C VAL A 74 -7.51 20.08 -6.30
N SER A 75 -8.13 18.95 -5.97
CA SER A 75 -8.76 18.73 -4.66
C SER A 75 -8.37 17.37 -4.06
N PRO A 76 -8.17 17.29 -2.73
CA PRO A 76 -7.91 16.03 -2.06
C PRO A 76 -9.19 15.18 -2.01
N VAL A 77 -9.04 13.88 -2.22
CA VAL A 77 -10.12 12.89 -2.21
C VAL A 77 -9.66 11.61 -1.53
N THR A 78 -10.61 10.78 -1.07
CA THR A 78 -10.30 9.53 -0.35
C THR A 78 -10.30 8.32 -1.27
N SER A 79 -9.64 7.23 -0.86
CA SER A 79 -9.70 5.93 -1.54
C SER A 79 -11.15 5.47 -1.81
N ASP A 80 -12.07 5.68 -0.88
CA ASP A 80 -13.48 5.33 -1.03
C ASP A 80 -14.17 6.09 -2.17
N GLN A 81 -13.81 7.36 -2.39
CA GLN A 81 -14.34 8.14 -3.51
C GLN A 81 -13.81 7.62 -4.85
N VAL A 82 -12.55 7.18 -4.90
CA VAL A 82 -11.94 6.58 -6.10
C VAL A 82 -12.59 5.24 -6.44
N LEU A 83 -12.96 4.43 -5.45
CA LEU A 83 -13.68 3.16 -5.67
C LEU A 83 -15.09 3.36 -6.25
N ARG A 84 -15.72 4.52 -6.01
CA ARG A 84 -17.04 4.88 -6.58
C ARG A 84 -16.98 5.26 -8.06
N LEU A 85 -15.79 5.33 -8.67
CA LEU A 85 -15.60 5.59 -10.10
C LEU A 85 -15.88 4.35 -10.97
N SER A 86 -16.32 3.24 -10.38
CA SER A 86 -16.68 1.99 -11.09
C SER A 86 -17.86 2.13 -12.07
N GLY A 87 -18.59 3.25 -12.03
CA GLY A 87 -19.67 3.57 -12.96
C GLY A 87 -21.06 3.14 -12.47
N GLY A 88 -22.04 3.14 -13.38
CA GLY A 88 -23.44 2.71 -13.10
C GLY A 88 -24.46 3.85 -12.97
N GLY A 89 -24.07 5.10 -13.14
CA GLY A 89 -24.97 6.27 -13.14
C GLY A 89 -24.40 7.43 -13.96
N ASP A 90 -24.89 8.66 -13.70
CA ASP A 90 -24.41 9.88 -14.39
C ASP A 90 -23.11 10.45 -13.80
N TRP A 91 -22.48 9.71 -12.90
CA TRP A 91 -21.24 10.10 -12.26
C TRP A 91 -20.03 9.81 -13.15
N HIS A 92 -18.84 10.17 -12.68
CA HIS A 92 -17.57 9.80 -13.31
C HIS A 92 -17.50 8.28 -13.50
N CYS A 93 -17.14 7.87 -14.71
CA CYS A 93 -16.89 6.47 -15.04
C CYS A 93 -15.41 6.28 -15.32
N ALA A 94 -14.78 5.30 -14.67
CA ALA A 94 -13.40 4.92 -14.92
C ALA A 94 -13.24 4.51 -16.39
N TYR A 95 -12.29 5.14 -17.06
CA TYR A 95 -12.02 4.92 -18.47
C TYR A 95 -10.64 4.27 -18.66
N VAL A 96 -9.61 4.83 -18.02
CA VAL A 96 -8.26 4.25 -18.00
C VAL A 96 -7.81 4.07 -16.56
N LEU A 97 -7.35 2.86 -16.23
CA LEU A 97 -6.74 2.55 -14.93
C LEU A 97 -5.24 2.38 -15.12
N LEU A 98 -4.45 3.19 -14.41
CA LEU A 98 -3.01 3.07 -14.39
C LEU A 98 -2.57 2.32 -13.14
N TYR A 99 -2.03 1.12 -13.35
CA TYR A 99 -1.48 0.27 -12.32
C TYR A 99 0.05 0.32 -12.37
N GLY A 100 0.67 0.41 -11.19
CA GLY A 100 2.12 0.26 -11.00
C GLY A 100 2.45 -0.98 -10.19
N PRO A 101 3.73 -1.41 -10.18
CA PRO A 101 4.15 -2.56 -9.38
C PRO A 101 3.92 -2.30 -7.89
N ARG A 102 3.43 -3.31 -7.18
CA ARG A 102 3.34 -3.30 -5.72
C ARG A 102 4.68 -3.68 -5.13
N ILE A 103 5.23 -2.82 -4.27
CA ILE A 103 6.49 -3.13 -3.59
C ILE A 103 6.24 -4.17 -2.51
N VAL A 104 6.73 -5.39 -2.74
CA VAL A 104 6.76 -6.45 -1.74
C VAL A 104 7.94 -6.20 -0.81
N LYS A 105 7.70 -6.36 0.49
CA LYS A 105 8.73 -6.20 1.52
C LYS A 105 9.08 -7.55 2.13
N GLU A 106 10.36 -7.79 2.31
CA GLU A 106 10.86 -8.87 3.15
C GLU A 106 10.97 -8.37 4.59
N TYR A 107 10.49 -9.18 5.53
CA TYR A 107 10.52 -8.85 6.95
C TYR A 107 11.53 -9.75 7.66
N PRO A 108 12.36 -9.21 8.57
CA PRO A 108 13.28 -10.03 9.36
C PRO A 108 12.49 -11.07 10.16
N GLU A 109 13.04 -12.22 10.55
CA GLU A 109 12.29 -13.17 11.40
C GLU A 109 11.84 -12.49 12.71
N LEU A 110 10.64 -12.83 13.19
CA LEU A 110 10.18 -12.39 14.51
C LEU A 110 11.10 -13.03 15.57
N LYS A 111 11.82 -12.21 16.33
CA LYS A 111 12.58 -12.69 17.48
C LYS A 111 11.65 -12.85 18.69
N GLU A 112 10.76 -13.84 18.73
CA GLU A 112 10.06 -14.16 19.99
C GLU A 112 9.92 -15.68 20.22
N GLU A 113 10.02 -16.06 21.50
CA GLU A 113 10.08 -17.40 22.17
C GLU A 113 11.45 -18.09 22.33
N LYS A 114 12.38 -18.04 21.36
CA LYS A 114 13.67 -18.76 21.54
C LYS A 114 14.57 -18.16 22.63
N GLU A 115 14.58 -16.84 22.78
CA GLU A 115 15.38 -16.20 23.85
C GLU A 115 14.77 -16.48 25.24
N ASN A 116 13.43 -16.45 25.38
CA ASN A 116 12.76 -16.77 26.65
C ASN A 116 12.90 -18.25 27.04
N MET A 117 12.84 -19.20 26.09
CA MET A 117 13.12 -20.62 26.39
C MET A 117 14.57 -20.86 26.79
N VAL A 118 15.53 -20.20 26.11
CA VAL A 118 16.96 -20.35 26.40
C VAL A 118 17.31 -19.75 27.76
N GLU A 119 16.70 -18.64 28.13
CA GLU A 119 16.90 -17.98 29.43
C GLU A 119 16.25 -18.79 30.56
N GLN A 120 15.03 -19.32 30.37
CA GLN A 120 14.38 -20.23 31.32
C GLN A 120 15.15 -21.55 31.51
N THR A 121 15.74 -22.13 30.45
CA THR A 121 16.58 -23.34 30.60
C THR A 121 17.86 -23.07 31.39
N LYS A 122 18.48 -21.89 31.21
CA LYS A 122 19.67 -21.50 31.96
C LYS A 122 19.39 -21.26 33.44
N GLU A 123 18.26 -20.62 33.78
CA GLU A 123 17.85 -20.41 35.17
C GLU A 123 17.55 -21.73 35.89
N MET A 124 16.87 -22.68 35.23
CA MET A 124 16.59 -24.00 35.81
C MET A 124 17.86 -24.83 36.06
N GLU A 125 18.85 -24.76 35.16
CA GLU A 125 20.14 -25.44 35.36
C GLU A 125 20.92 -24.85 36.53
N THR A 126 20.91 -23.53 36.71
CA THR A 126 21.61 -22.89 37.84
C THR A 126 21.01 -23.19 39.21
N MET A 127 19.70 -23.49 39.30
CA MET A 127 19.04 -23.83 40.58
C MET A 127 19.28 -25.28 41.02
N GLN A 128 19.70 -26.20 40.13
CA GLN A 128 19.97 -27.59 40.48
C GLN A 128 21.40 -27.85 40.99
N THR A 129 22.28 -26.85 40.90
CA THR A 129 23.70 -26.95 41.31
C THR A 129 24.04 -26.35 42.68
N ASN A 130 23.06 -25.92 43.47
CA ASN A 130 23.25 -25.39 44.84
C ASN A 130 22.66 -26.30 45.93
#